data_AF-A0A3B9FG46-F1
#
_entry.id   AF-A0A3B9FG46-F1
#
_cell.length_a   1.000
_cell.length_b   1.000
_cell.length_c   1.000
_cell.angle_alpha   90.00
_cell.angle_beta   90.00
_cell.angle_gamma   90.00
#
_symmetry.space_group_name_H-M   'P 1'
#
loop_
_entity.id
_entity.type
_entity.pdbx_description
1 polymer ?
#
loop_
_entity_poly.entity_id
_entity_poly.type
_entity_poly.pdbx_seq_one_letter_code
_entity_poly.pdbx_strand_id
1 'polypeptide(L)'
;GGLHPGCATIAAALAVAQKHTLSGDALLRSVIAGYEVSSRISAAMGRDHYRYWHTTATIATFGAAAAAAVLLRLNRDQTAHALATSATLAAGLQQAFRSDGMSKPLHAGHAAETGVMAAIAASKGVTGALDVLEGPAGMGAAMSGTADWDKATSGLGDTYNIEMITFKNHGCCGHTFAAIDGLLAVMKAEQISAGDIADIAITTYGPAVSITDRVDPQTPQEGKFSMQYVVAHAAHYGSVRIEAFAPDRMRDPAIRAMLPHIQVSLDPEIDAEFPS
;
A
#
# COMPACT_ATOMS: atom_id res chain seq x y z
N GLY A 1 -3.29 1.87 7.66
CA GLY A 1 -1.86 1.47 7.69
C GLY A 1 -1.33 1.38 6.28
N GLY A 2 -0.03 1.63 6.04
CA GLY A 2 0.60 1.67 4.70
C GLY A 2 0.75 0.32 3.99
N LEU A 3 -0.26 -0.55 4.09
CA LEU A 3 -0.32 -1.87 3.47
C LEU A 3 -0.85 -1.77 2.03
N HIS A 4 -0.22 -2.47 1.09
CA HIS A 4 -0.78 -2.74 -0.23
C HIS A 4 -1.15 -4.23 -0.29
N PRO A 5 -2.38 -4.64 0.10
CA PRO A 5 -2.71 -6.06 0.26
C PRO A 5 -2.84 -6.79 -1.09
N GLY A 6 -3.28 -6.08 -2.12
CA GLY A 6 -3.63 -6.65 -3.41
C GLY A 6 -2.45 -7.24 -4.17
N CYS A 7 -1.31 -6.56 -4.19
CA CYS A 7 -0.18 -6.98 -5.03
C CYS A 7 0.37 -8.37 -4.65
N ALA A 8 0.43 -8.70 -3.36
CA ALA A 8 0.86 -10.04 -2.92
C ALA A 8 -0.30 -11.05 -2.97
N THR A 9 -1.47 -10.68 -2.43
CA THR A 9 -2.61 -11.58 -2.29
C THR A 9 -3.14 -12.06 -3.65
N ILE A 10 -3.35 -11.14 -4.59
CA ILE A 10 -3.89 -11.48 -5.91
C ILE A 10 -2.87 -12.27 -6.73
N ALA A 11 -1.58 -11.93 -6.64
CA ALA A 11 -0.52 -12.68 -7.32
C ALA A 11 -0.44 -14.13 -6.82
N ALA A 12 -0.46 -14.33 -5.50
CA ALA A 12 -0.49 -15.65 -4.88
C ALA A 12 -1.74 -16.45 -5.29
N ALA A 13 -2.91 -15.82 -5.20
CA ALA A 13 -4.19 -16.44 -5.55
C ALA A 13 -4.23 -16.86 -7.02
N LEU A 14 -3.79 -15.98 -7.94
CA LEU A 14 -3.71 -16.30 -9.37
C LEU A 14 -2.76 -17.47 -9.64
N ALA A 15 -1.57 -17.48 -9.03
CA ALA A 15 -0.60 -18.55 -9.24
C ALA A 15 -1.15 -19.91 -8.80
N VAL A 16 -1.76 -19.99 -7.61
CA VAL A 16 -2.35 -21.25 -7.10
C VAL A 16 -3.58 -21.64 -7.91
N ALA A 17 -4.48 -20.70 -8.21
CA ALA A 17 -5.69 -20.98 -8.98
C ALA A 17 -5.37 -21.50 -10.39
N GLN A 18 -4.40 -20.89 -11.07
CA GLN A 18 -3.93 -21.36 -12.38
C GLN A 18 -3.30 -22.75 -12.29
N LYS A 19 -2.41 -22.97 -11.32
CA LYS A 19 -1.74 -24.27 -11.13
C LYS A 19 -2.72 -25.42 -10.95
N HIS A 20 -3.84 -25.17 -10.27
CA HIS A 20 -4.87 -26.16 -9.95
C HIS A 20 -6.12 -26.06 -10.83
N THR A 21 -6.14 -25.18 -11.84
CA THR A 21 -7.29 -24.95 -12.74
C THR A 21 -8.59 -24.69 -11.96
N LEU A 22 -8.54 -23.78 -10.99
CA LEU A 22 -9.66 -23.44 -10.12
C LEU A 22 -10.59 -22.39 -10.75
N SER A 23 -11.83 -22.34 -10.28
CA SER A 23 -12.85 -21.41 -10.80
C SER A 23 -12.60 -19.96 -10.39
N GLY A 24 -13.22 -19.02 -11.12
CA GLY A 24 -13.21 -17.61 -10.76
C GLY A 24 -13.85 -17.33 -9.39
N ASP A 25 -14.91 -18.07 -9.02
CA ASP A 25 -15.51 -17.97 -7.67
C ASP A 25 -14.51 -18.37 -6.58
N ALA A 26 -13.77 -19.47 -6.77
CA ALA A 26 -12.73 -19.88 -5.83
C ALA A 26 -11.62 -18.82 -5.72
N LEU A 27 -11.21 -18.23 -6.85
CA LEU A 27 -10.25 -17.13 -6.89
C LEU A 27 -10.75 -15.93 -6.07
N LEU A 28 -11.98 -15.45 -6.31
CA LEU A 28 -12.53 -14.30 -5.60
C LEU A 28 -12.65 -14.55 -4.09
N ARG A 29 -13.13 -15.73 -3.68
CA ARG A 29 -13.18 -16.11 -2.25
C ARG A 29 -11.81 -16.08 -1.60
N SER A 30 -10.78 -16.58 -2.29
CA SER A 30 -9.42 -16.57 -1.77
C SER A 30 -8.84 -15.16 -1.64
N VAL A 31 -9.15 -14.26 -2.58
CA VAL A 31 -8.73 -12.86 -2.52
C VAL A 31 -9.40 -12.16 -1.34
N ILE A 32 -10.71 -12.35 -1.14
CA ILE A 32 -11.45 -11.81 0.01
C ILE A 32 -10.79 -12.27 1.32
N ALA A 33 -10.54 -13.56 1.48
CA ALA A 33 -9.90 -14.10 2.68
C ALA A 33 -8.49 -13.51 2.92
N GLY A 34 -7.68 -13.37 1.86
CA GLY A 34 -6.35 -12.80 1.98
C GLY A 34 -6.35 -11.32 2.36
N TYR A 35 -7.26 -10.52 1.80
CA TYR A 35 -7.46 -9.13 2.21
C TYR A 35 -7.91 -9.04 3.66
N GLU A 36 -8.85 -9.90 4.06
CA GLU A 36 -9.40 -9.92 5.41
C GLU A 36 -8.31 -10.18 6.46
N VAL A 37 -7.53 -11.25 6.27
CA VAL A 37 -6.47 -11.65 7.20
C VAL A 37 -5.36 -10.59 7.26
N SER A 38 -4.83 -10.15 6.11
CA SER A 38 -3.70 -9.20 6.11
C SER A 38 -4.08 -7.82 6.64
N SER A 39 -5.26 -7.30 6.31
CA SER A 39 -5.73 -6.00 6.83
C SER A 39 -5.96 -6.04 8.34
N ARG A 40 -6.53 -7.15 8.87
CA ARG A 40 -6.74 -7.35 10.31
C ARG A 40 -5.43 -7.41 11.09
N ILE A 41 -4.46 -8.20 10.60
CA ILE A 41 -3.12 -8.25 11.21
C ILE A 41 -2.45 -6.87 11.10
N SER A 42 -2.60 -6.16 9.99
CA SER A 42 -2.05 -4.80 9.87
C SER A 42 -2.68 -3.82 10.86
N ALA A 43 -3.97 -3.96 11.17
CA ALA A 43 -4.65 -3.13 12.16
C ALA A 43 -4.12 -3.42 13.58
N ALA A 44 -3.91 -4.70 13.90
CA ALA A 44 -3.34 -5.12 15.17
C ALA A 44 -1.89 -4.63 15.36
N MET A 45 -1.05 -4.75 14.33
CA MET A 45 0.35 -4.33 14.41
C MET A 45 0.54 -2.81 14.61
N GLY A 46 -0.45 -2.02 14.19
CA GLY A 46 -0.49 -0.58 14.45
C GLY A 46 0.57 0.24 13.70
N ARG A 47 0.69 1.52 14.08
CA ARG A 47 1.60 2.49 13.41
C ARG A 47 3.06 2.23 13.70
N ASP A 48 3.39 1.76 14.91
CA ASP A 48 4.79 1.56 15.32
C ASP A 48 5.50 0.54 14.44
N HIS A 49 4.78 -0.49 13.97
CA HIS A 49 5.31 -1.44 13.00
C HIS A 49 5.89 -0.80 11.74
N TYR A 50 5.19 0.20 11.18
CA TYR A 50 5.59 0.87 9.95
C TYR A 50 6.86 1.73 10.10
N ARG A 51 7.31 1.98 11.33
CA ARG A 51 8.50 2.79 11.61
C ARG A 51 9.76 2.20 10.98
N TYR A 52 9.93 0.88 11.08
CA TYR A 52 11.10 0.16 10.58
C TYR A 52 10.77 -0.83 9.47
N TRP A 53 9.52 -1.32 9.45
CA TRP A 53 9.11 -2.40 8.57
C TRP A 53 8.22 -1.91 7.44
N HIS A 54 8.46 -2.43 6.24
CA HIS A 54 7.54 -2.24 5.15
C HIS A 54 6.36 -3.19 5.31
N THR A 55 5.21 -2.70 5.77
CA THR A 55 4.00 -3.51 6.03
C THR A 55 3.58 -4.37 4.84
N THR A 56 3.77 -3.91 3.60
CA THR A 56 3.49 -4.74 2.41
C THR A 56 4.41 -5.96 2.31
N ALA A 57 5.65 -5.86 2.77
CA ALA A 57 6.59 -6.99 2.77
C ALA A 57 6.30 -7.97 3.91
N THR A 58 5.98 -7.44 5.10
CA THR A 58 5.88 -8.22 6.33
C THR A 58 4.48 -8.75 6.60
N ILE A 59 3.43 -7.99 6.26
CA ILE A 59 2.04 -8.35 6.55
C ILE A 59 1.32 -8.97 5.34
N ALA A 60 1.72 -8.62 4.10
CA ALA A 60 1.05 -9.20 2.93
C ALA A 60 1.39 -10.69 2.72
N THR A 61 2.40 -11.23 3.40
CA THR A 61 2.68 -12.68 3.48
C THR A 61 1.48 -13.45 4.02
N PHE A 62 0.81 -12.92 5.04
CA PHE A 62 -0.39 -13.52 5.62
C PHE A 62 -1.57 -13.53 4.65
N GLY A 63 -1.73 -12.46 3.86
CA GLY A 63 -2.77 -12.38 2.84
C GLY A 63 -2.56 -13.40 1.74
N ALA A 64 -1.32 -13.53 1.26
CA ALA A 64 -0.92 -14.56 0.31
C ALA A 64 -1.11 -15.99 0.87
N ALA A 65 -0.73 -16.23 2.13
CA ALA A 65 -0.89 -17.53 2.78
C ALA A 65 -2.35 -17.90 2.98
N ALA A 66 -3.20 -16.98 3.44
CA ALA A 66 -4.62 -17.20 3.60
C ALA A 66 -5.31 -17.48 2.25
N ALA A 67 -5.00 -16.71 1.21
CA ALA A 67 -5.52 -16.97 -0.13
C ALA A 67 -5.11 -18.35 -0.65
N ALA A 68 -3.83 -18.69 -0.54
CA ALA A 68 -3.33 -20.01 -0.93
C ALA A 68 -3.97 -21.14 -0.10
N ALA A 69 -4.15 -20.95 1.21
CA ALA A 69 -4.79 -21.93 2.10
C ALA A 69 -6.25 -22.21 1.69
N VAL A 70 -7.01 -21.17 1.33
CA VAL A 70 -8.38 -21.31 0.81
C VAL A 70 -8.40 -22.12 -0.49
N LEU A 71 -7.52 -21.80 -1.45
CA LEU A 71 -7.46 -22.48 -2.74
C LEU A 71 -6.99 -23.94 -2.62
N LEU A 72 -6.08 -24.22 -1.69
CA LEU A 72 -5.60 -25.57 -1.37
C LEU A 72 -6.56 -26.34 -0.44
N ARG A 73 -7.66 -25.71 -0.01
CA ARG A 73 -8.66 -26.29 0.90
C ARG A 73 -8.05 -26.83 2.20
N LEU A 74 -7.10 -26.08 2.76
CA LEU A 74 -6.48 -26.43 4.04
C LEU A 74 -7.53 -26.40 5.15
N ASN A 75 -7.40 -27.35 6.08
CA ASN A 75 -8.21 -27.31 7.30
C ASN A 75 -7.72 -26.22 8.27
N ARG A 76 -8.41 -26.08 9.41
CA ARG A 76 -8.10 -25.08 10.45
C ARG A 76 -6.63 -25.16 10.91
N ASP A 77 -6.15 -26.35 11.24
CA ASP A 77 -4.83 -26.53 11.83
C ASP A 77 -3.72 -26.28 10.79
N GLN A 78 -3.91 -26.77 9.56
CA GLN A 78 -3.01 -26.47 8.45
C GLN A 78 -2.96 -24.97 8.12
N THR A 79 -4.11 -24.30 8.18
CA THR A 79 -4.18 -22.85 7.95
C THR A 79 -3.44 -22.09 9.05
N ALA A 80 -3.61 -22.49 10.32
CA ALA A 80 -2.88 -21.88 11.43
C ALA A 80 -1.36 -22.05 11.28
N HIS A 81 -0.89 -23.24 10.89
CA HIS A 81 0.53 -23.45 10.62
C HIS A 81 1.03 -22.68 9.39
N ALA A 82 0.24 -22.54 8.33
CA ALA A 82 0.61 -21.73 7.17
C ALA A 82 0.81 -20.25 7.55
N LEU A 83 -0.10 -19.69 8.36
CA LEU A 83 0.04 -18.33 8.88
C LEU A 83 1.24 -18.20 9.81
N ALA A 84 1.48 -19.18 10.68
CA ALA A 84 2.62 -19.18 11.57
C ALA A 84 3.96 -19.23 10.82
N THR A 85 4.08 -20.10 9.82
CA THR A 85 5.26 -20.16 8.95
C THR A 85 5.45 -18.87 8.15
N SER A 86 4.37 -18.23 7.71
CA SER A 86 4.45 -16.93 7.02
C SER A 86 4.96 -15.82 7.94
N ALA A 87 4.55 -15.83 9.21
CA ALA A 87 4.97 -14.84 10.20
C ALA A 87 6.50 -14.87 10.42
N THR A 88 7.06 -16.06 10.63
CA THR A 88 8.51 -16.18 10.91
C THR A 88 9.40 -15.89 9.70
N LEU A 89 8.83 -15.85 8.50
CA LEU A 89 9.53 -15.53 7.24
C LEU A 89 9.22 -14.11 6.73
N ALA A 90 8.40 -13.35 7.47
CA ALA A 90 8.03 -11.99 7.11
C ALA A 90 9.22 -11.03 7.23
N ALA A 91 9.66 -10.45 6.11
CA ALA A 91 10.79 -9.52 6.09
C ALA A 91 10.61 -8.40 5.08
N GLY A 92 11.18 -7.23 5.40
CA GLY A 92 11.31 -6.10 4.47
C GLY A 92 11.48 -4.77 5.19
N LEU A 93 12.61 -4.10 4.95
CA LEU A 93 12.96 -2.87 5.65
C LEU A 93 12.36 -1.66 4.96
N GLN A 94 11.88 -0.72 5.77
CA GLN A 94 11.31 0.53 5.28
C GLN A 94 12.37 1.39 4.55
N GLN A 95 13.65 1.27 4.93
CA GLN A 95 14.77 1.95 4.28
C GLN A 95 14.84 1.75 2.76
N ALA A 96 14.39 0.60 2.25
CA ALA A 96 14.48 0.23 0.83
C ALA A 96 13.75 1.17 -0.15
N PHE A 97 12.89 2.06 0.36
CA PHE A 97 12.21 3.07 -0.46
C PHE A 97 12.35 4.49 0.06
N ARG A 98 13.39 4.73 0.87
CA ARG A 98 13.85 6.09 1.23
C ARG A 98 14.88 6.64 0.23
N SER A 99 15.27 5.85 -0.76
CA SER A 99 16.16 6.21 -1.86
C SER A 99 15.59 5.68 -3.18
N ASP A 100 16.31 5.89 -4.29
CA ASP A 100 15.99 5.34 -5.62
C ASP A 100 16.27 3.82 -5.73
N GLY A 101 16.16 3.09 -4.62
CA GLY A 101 16.29 1.65 -4.57
C GLY A 101 15.18 0.96 -5.36
N MET A 102 15.57 0.05 -6.27
CA MET A 102 14.64 -0.73 -7.08
C MET A 102 14.02 -1.93 -6.32
N SER A 103 14.41 -2.16 -5.06
CA SER A 103 14.00 -3.36 -4.30
C SER A 103 12.60 -3.28 -3.71
N LYS A 104 12.00 -2.08 -3.56
CA LYS A 104 10.66 -1.92 -2.96
C LYS A 104 9.59 -2.80 -3.62
N PRO A 105 9.46 -2.89 -4.96
CA PRO A 105 8.44 -3.72 -5.58
C PRO A 105 8.69 -5.22 -5.34
N LEU A 106 9.96 -5.63 -5.17
CA LEU A 106 10.31 -7.03 -4.89
C LEU A 106 9.75 -7.51 -3.55
N HIS A 107 9.51 -6.61 -2.59
CA HIS A 107 8.85 -6.95 -1.33
C HIS A 107 7.48 -7.61 -1.52
N ALA A 108 6.67 -7.13 -2.47
CA ALA A 108 5.36 -7.72 -2.73
C ALA A 108 5.47 -9.10 -3.40
N GLY A 109 6.44 -9.26 -4.31
CA GLY A 109 6.73 -10.55 -4.94
C GLY A 109 7.20 -11.59 -3.92
N HIS A 110 8.14 -11.21 -3.05
CA HIS A 110 8.60 -12.06 -1.95
C HIS A 110 7.47 -12.40 -0.99
N ALA A 111 6.61 -11.45 -0.64
CA ALA A 111 5.46 -11.71 0.23
C ALA A 111 4.49 -12.75 -0.39
N ALA A 112 4.24 -12.64 -1.70
CA ALA A 112 3.42 -13.61 -2.43
C ALA A 112 4.06 -15.02 -2.42
N GLU A 113 5.34 -15.10 -2.75
CA GLU A 113 6.12 -16.35 -2.76
C GLU A 113 6.10 -17.02 -1.38
N THR A 114 6.44 -16.27 -0.33
CA THR A 114 6.48 -16.76 1.06
C THR A 114 5.14 -17.30 1.50
N GLY A 115 4.03 -16.59 1.22
CA GLY A 115 2.70 -17.06 1.61
C GLY A 115 2.26 -18.34 0.88
N VAL A 116 2.51 -18.43 -0.43
CA VAL A 116 2.23 -19.65 -1.21
C VAL A 116 3.07 -20.82 -0.71
N MET A 117 4.37 -20.60 -0.48
CA MET A 117 5.27 -21.62 0.04
C MET A 117 4.80 -22.12 1.41
N ALA A 118 4.44 -21.22 2.33
CA ALA A 118 3.97 -21.58 3.66
C ALA A 118 2.68 -22.42 3.63
N ALA A 119 1.72 -22.07 2.77
CA ALA A 119 0.50 -22.85 2.59
C ALA A 119 0.79 -24.24 2.01
N ILE A 120 1.67 -24.35 1.01
CA ILE A 120 2.10 -25.64 0.45
C ILE A 120 2.82 -26.47 1.52
N ALA A 121 3.72 -25.87 2.31
CA ALA A 121 4.45 -26.55 3.37
C ALA A 121 3.48 -27.10 4.43
N ALA A 122 2.54 -26.30 4.90
CA ALA A 122 1.53 -26.73 5.87
C ALA A 122 0.61 -27.84 5.31
N SER A 123 0.27 -27.79 4.02
CA SER A 123 -0.47 -28.86 3.35
C SER A 123 0.26 -30.22 3.38
N LYS A 124 1.59 -30.18 3.52
CA LYS A 124 2.48 -31.35 3.62
C LYS A 124 2.92 -31.66 5.06
N GLY A 125 2.31 -31.02 6.06
CA GLY A 125 2.55 -31.31 7.47
C GLY A 125 3.68 -30.53 8.14
N VAL A 126 4.21 -29.48 7.50
CA VAL A 126 5.11 -28.54 8.18
C VAL A 126 4.33 -27.75 9.23
N THR A 127 4.85 -27.70 10.45
CA THR A 127 4.25 -26.98 11.58
C THR A 127 5.00 -25.68 11.88
N GLY A 128 4.27 -24.59 12.10
CA GLY A 128 4.80 -23.36 12.69
C GLY A 128 4.41 -23.18 14.17
N ALA A 129 5.11 -22.29 14.88
CA ALA A 129 4.79 -21.91 16.26
C ALA A 129 3.46 -21.12 16.29
N LEU A 130 2.42 -21.66 16.93
CA LEU A 130 1.07 -21.09 16.86
C LEU A 130 0.93 -19.76 17.62
N ASP A 131 1.83 -19.50 18.56
CA ASP A 131 1.94 -18.25 19.31
C ASP A 131 2.89 -17.23 18.65
N VAL A 132 3.37 -17.46 17.42
CA VAL A 132 4.38 -16.61 16.75
C VAL A 132 3.97 -15.15 16.59
N LEU A 133 2.68 -14.82 16.65
CA LEU A 133 2.21 -13.43 16.60
C LEU A 133 2.36 -12.74 17.97
N GLU A 134 1.91 -13.38 19.04
CA GLU A 134 1.66 -12.78 20.36
C GLU A 134 2.64 -13.22 21.46
N GLY A 135 3.43 -14.26 21.21
CA GLY A 135 4.40 -14.79 22.15
C GLY A 135 5.48 -13.75 22.52
N PRO A 136 6.25 -13.99 23.59
CA PRO A 136 7.21 -13.02 24.13
C PRO A 136 8.36 -12.66 23.17
N ALA A 137 8.65 -13.53 22.18
CA ALA A 137 9.57 -13.27 21.08
C ALA A 137 8.85 -13.29 19.71
N GLY A 138 7.54 -13.08 19.73
CA GLY A 138 6.68 -13.09 18.55
C GLY A 138 6.77 -11.83 17.71
N MET A 139 6.09 -11.85 16.58
CA MET A 139 6.03 -10.76 15.60
C MET A 139 5.60 -9.44 16.23
N GLY A 140 4.61 -9.47 17.13
CA GLY A 140 4.20 -8.32 17.92
C GLY A 140 5.40 -7.70 18.63
N ALA A 141 5.98 -8.42 19.60
CA ALA A 141 7.12 -7.93 20.38
C ALA A 141 8.34 -7.51 19.52
N ALA A 142 8.67 -8.26 18.47
CA ALA A 142 9.86 -8.01 17.66
C ALA A 142 9.70 -6.89 16.63
N MET A 143 8.47 -6.68 16.13
CA MET A 143 8.22 -5.82 14.99
C MET A 143 7.20 -4.70 15.29
N SER A 144 6.64 -4.62 16.49
CA SER A 144 5.79 -3.53 16.96
C SER A 144 5.84 -3.37 18.49
N GLY A 145 6.17 -2.19 18.99
CA GLY A 145 6.09 -1.89 20.42
C GLY A 145 4.67 -1.79 20.96
N THR A 146 3.65 -1.79 20.09
CA THR A 146 2.25 -1.46 20.44
C THR A 146 1.24 -2.35 19.74
N ALA A 147 1.57 -3.62 19.47
CA ALA A 147 0.62 -4.54 18.85
C ALA A 147 -0.60 -4.76 19.75
N ASP A 148 -1.80 -4.73 19.16
CA ASP A 148 -3.09 -4.90 19.82
C ASP A 148 -3.89 -5.97 19.06
N TRP A 149 -3.80 -7.22 19.52
CA TRP A 149 -4.37 -8.36 18.83
C TRP A 149 -5.91 -8.42 18.88
N ASP A 150 -6.56 -7.68 19.78
CA ASP A 150 -8.02 -7.57 19.79
C ASP A 150 -8.55 -6.93 18.49
N LYS A 151 -7.76 -6.02 17.90
CA LYS A 151 -8.09 -5.42 16.59
C LYS A 151 -8.08 -6.42 15.44
N ALA A 152 -7.36 -7.54 15.55
CA ALA A 152 -7.35 -8.54 14.51
C ALA A 152 -8.72 -9.24 14.36
N THR A 153 -9.48 -9.37 15.45
CA THR A 153 -10.77 -10.09 15.45
C THR A 153 -11.99 -9.17 15.52
N SER A 154 -11.80 -7.88 15.82
CA SER A 154 -12.88 -6.88 15.87
C SER A 154 -13.71 -6.83 14.58
N GLY A 155 -15.03 -7.01 14.68
CA GLY A 155 -15.96 -7.01 13.54
C GLY A 155 -15.80 -8.17 12.56
N LEU A 156 -15.12 -9.27 12.94
CA LEU A 156 -14.97 -10.44 12.09
C LEU A 156 -16.32 -11.10 11.81
N GLY A 157 -16.67 -11.20 10.52
CA GLY A 157 -17.94 -11.74 10.05
C GLY A 157 -19.02 -10.68 9.81
N ASP A 158 -18.83 -9.47 10.33
CA ASP A 158 -19.76 -8.34 10.15
C ASP A 158 -19.24 -7.34 9.11
N THR A 159 -17.94 -7.03 9.14
CA THR A 159 -17.30 -6.08 8.22
C THR A 159 -16.18 -6.77 7.44
N TYR A 160 -16.16 -6.52 6.13
CA TYR A 160 -15.13 -7.03 5.23
C TYR A 160 -14.18 -5.92 4.81
N ASN A 161 -12.92 -6.03 5.19
CA ASN A 161 -11.94 -4.97 4.98
C ASN A 161 -11.66 -4.69 3.50
N ILE A 162 -11.94 -5.64 2.60
CA ILE A 162 -11.81 -5.45 1.15
C ILE A 162 -12.73 -4.34 0.61
N GLU A 163 -13.86 -4.08 1.28
CA GLU A 163 -14.83 -3.04 0.91
C GLU A 163 -14.38 -1.63 1.33
N MET A 164 -13.38 -1.54 2.21
CA MET A 164 -12.85 -0.28 2.76
C MET A 164 -11.46 0.06 2.21
N ILE A 165 -11.05 -0.56 1.10
CA ILE A 165 -9.73 -0.34 0.49
C ILE A 165 -9.73 0.91 -0.37
N THR A 166 -8.68 1.73 -0.23
CA THR A 166 -8.41 2.84 -1.14
C THR A 166 -7.89 2.34 -2.49
N PHE A 167 -8.59 2.68 -3.56
CA PHE A 167 -8.08 2.53 -4.92
C PHE A 167 -7.30 3.78 -5.34
N LYS A 168 -6.05 3.60 -5.76
CA LYS A 168 -5.21 4.72 -6.22
C LYS A 168 -5.64 5.16 -7.61
N ASN A 169 -6.34 6.29 -7.67
CA ASN A 169 -6.67 6.94 -8.94
C ASN A 169 -5.49 7.69 -9.55
N HIS A 170 -4.44 7.94 -8.77
CA HIS A 170 -3.23 8.61 -9.25
C HIS A 170 -2.01 7.70 -9.06
N GLY A 171 -1.13 7.66 -10.06
CA GLY A 171 0.07 6.82 -10.12
C GLY A 171 1.24 7.29 -9.24
N CYS A 172 0.95 8.09 -8.21
CA CYS A 172 1.92 8.78 -7.35
C CYS A 172 1.69 8.47 -5.85
N CYS A 173 2.39 9.20 -4.99
CA CYS A 173 2.24 9.15 -3.54
C CYS A 173 0.83 9.58 -3.11
N GLY A 174 0.22 8.81 -2.20
CA GLY A 174 -1.16 9.05 -1.72
C GLY A 174 -1.36 10.40 -1.04
N HIS A 175 -0.30 10.96 -0.45
CA HIS A 175 -0.34 12.31 0.16
C HIS A 175 -0.67 13.42 -0.85
N THR A 176 -0.49 13.17 -2.16
CA THR A 176 -0.76 14.17 -3.21
C THR A 176 -2.17 14.13 -3.78
N PHE A 177 -2.97 13.11 -3.44
CA PHE A 177 -4.24 12.85 -4.12
C PHE A 177 -5.27 13.96 -3.90
N ALA A 178 -5.41 14.43 -2.65
CA ALA A 178 -6.37 15.48 -2.32
C ALA A 178 -6.06 16.79 -3.06
N ALA A 179 -4.78 17.13 -3.25
CA ALA A 179 -4.38 18.32 -4.01
C ALA A 179 -4.69 18.18 -5.51
N ILE A 180 -4.43 17.00 -6.09
CA ILE A 180 -4.78 16.72 -7.49
C ILE A 180 -6.30 16.80 -7.68
N ASP A 181 -7.06 16.11 -6.84
CA ASP A 181 -8.52 16.06 -6.94
C ASP A 181 -9.16 17.43 -6.69
N GLY A 182 -8.64 18.18 -5.71
CA GLY A 182 -9.07 19.54 -5.40
C GLY A 182 -8.84 20.51 -6.56
N LEU A 183 -7.64 20.48 -7.16
CA LEU A 183 -7.34 21.28 -8.35
C LEU A 183 -8.32 20.96 -9.48
N LEU A 184 -8.49 19.67 -9.82
CA LEU A 184 -9.36 19.24 -10.92
C LEU A 184 -10.83 19.62 -10.66
N ALA A 185 -11.28 19.57 -9.41
CA ALA A 185 -12.62 20.01 -9.02
C ALA A 185 -12.80 21.52 -9.22
N VAL A 186 -11.84 22.35 -8.77
CA VAL A 186 -11.87 23.81 -8.96
C VAL A 186 -11.83 24.17 -10.44
N MET A 187 -10.91 23.58 -11.21
CA MET A 187 -10.81 23.84 -12.65
C MET A 187 -12.10 23.51 -13.39
N LYS A 188 -12.76 22.40 -13.01
CA LYS A 188 -14.05 22.01 -13.58
C LYS A 188 -15.18 22.96 -13.18
N ALA A 189 -15.23 23.38 -11.92
CA ALA A 189 -16.29 24.26 -11.40
C ALA A 189 -16.20 25.66 -12.02
N GLU A 190 -14.99 26.21 -12.10
CA GLU A 190 -14.71 27.56 -12.61
C GLU A 190 -14.51 27.60 -14.13
N GLN A 191 -14.53 26.45 -14.80
CA GLN A 191 -14.31 26.31 -16.25
C GLN A 191 -12.98 26.90 -16.73
N ILE A 192 -11.93 26.80 -15.91
CA ILE A 192 -10.58 27.29 -16.23
C ILE A 192 -9.66 26.17 -16.72
N SER A 193 -8.70 26.55 -17.55
CA SER A 193 -7.64 25.69 -18.06
C SER A 193 -6.32 25.96 -17.33
N ALA A 194 -5.32 25.10 -17.54
CA ALA A 194 -3.99 25.31 -16.94
C ALA A 194 -3.37 26.68 -17.30
N GLY A 195 -3.67 27.21 -18.49
CA GLY A 195 -3.16 28.50 -18.94
C GLY A 195 -3.76 29.71 -18.22
N ASP A 196 -4.87 29.52 -17.50
CA ASP A 196 -5.56 30.57 -16.75
C ASP A 196 -5.05 30.66 -15.29
N ILE A 197 -4.20 29.72 -14.87
CA ILE A 197 -3.70 29.62 -13.49
C ILE A 197 -2.41 30.42 -13.35
N ALA A 198 -2.43 31.47 -12.53
CA ALA A 198 -1.24 32.24 -12.20
C ALA A 198 -0.37 31.55 -11.13
N ASP A 199 -0.98 31.15 -10.01
CA ASP A 199 -0.31 30.49 -8.89
C ASP A 199 -1.24 29.48 -8.20
N ILE A 200 -0.66 28.45 -7.57
CA ILE A 200 -1.36 27.46 -6.75
C ILE A 200 -0.72 27.41 -5.37
N ALA A 201 -1.51 27.71 -4.33
CA ALA A 201 -1.13 27.51 -2.95
C ALA A 201 -1.81 26.25 -2.40
N ILE A 202 -1.02 25.27 -1.96
CA ILE A 202 -1.48 23.99 -1.40
C ILE A 202 -1.16 23.98 0.09
N THR A 203 -2.19 24.05 0.94
CA THR A 203 -2.02 23.85 2.39
C THR A 203 -2.38 22.40 2.76
N THR A 204 -1.57 21.75 3.60
CA THR A 204 -1.73 20.33 3.94
C THR A 204 -1.06 19.97 5.27
N TYR A 205 -0.98 18.70 5.64
CA TYR A 205 -0.39 18.21 6.90
C TYR A 205 1.11 17.88 6.78
N GLY A 206 1.81 17.84 7.91
CA GLY A 206 3.28 17.77 8.00
C GLY A 206 3.92 16.60 7.26
N PRO A 207 3.40 15.36 7.41
CA PRO A 207 3.83 14.23 6.59
C PRO A 207 3.74 14.47 5.08
N ALA A 208 2.66 15.10 4.59
CA ALA A 208 2.54 15.41 3.16
C ALA A 208 3.59 16.43 2.72
N VAL A 209 3.78 17.53 3.47
CA VAL A 209 4.83 18.53 3.20
C VAL A 209 6.21 17.86 3.18
N SER A 210 6.60 17.21 4.28
CA SER A 210 7.95 16.63 4.43
C SER A 210 8.31 15.55 3.40
N ILE A 211 7.31 14.83 2.88
CA ILE A 211 7.53 13.74 1.92
C ILE A 211 7.46 14.25 0.48
N THR A 212 6.55 15.19 0.20
CA THR A 212 6.12 15.51 -1.17
C THR A 212 6.43 16.92 -1.66
N ASP A 213 6.90 17.82 -0.79
CA ASP A 213 7.39 19.13 -1.21
C ASP A 213 8.74 18.99 -1.93
N ARG A 214 8.69 18.83 -3.25
CA ARG A 214 9.85 18.58 -4.11
C ARG A 214 9.68 19.38 -5.40
N VAL A 215 10.24 20.57 -5.42
CA VAL A 215 9.96 21.57 -6.47
C VAL A 215 10.43 21.12 -7.86
N ASP A 216 11.58 20.43 -7.97
CA ASP A 216 12.17 20.12 -9.28
C ASP A 216 12.60 18.65 -9.42
N PRO A 217 11.64 17.71 -9.56
CA PRO A 217 11.95 16.29 -9.71
C PRO A 217 12.61 16.01 -11.07
N GLN A 218 13.73 15.29 -11.05
CA GLN A 218 14.50 14.91 -12.25
C GLN A 218 14.24 13.47 -12.68
N THR A 219 13.79 12.60 -11.76
CA THR A 219 13.54 11.18 -12.06
C THR A 219 12.05 10.84 -11.97
N PRO A 220 11.60 9.76 -12.66
CA PRO A 220 10.25 9.21 -12.49
C PRO A 220 9.90 8.91 -11.02
N GLN A 221 10.90 8.51 -10.23
CA GLN A 221 10.71 8.21 -8.81
C GLN A 221 10.49 9.50 -8.02
N GLU A 222 11.32 10.52 -8.22
CA GLU A 222 11.12 11.83 -7.58
C GLU A 222 9.78 12.46 -7.98
N GLY A 223 9.38 12.35 -9.25
CA GLY A 223 8.10 12.87 -9.76
C GLY A 223 6.89 12.28 -9.03
N LYS A 224 6.93 10.98 -8.67
CA LYS A 224 5.85 10.33 -7.89
C LYS A 224 5.71 10.88 -6.47
N PHE A 225 6.73 11.59 -5.98
CA PHE A 225 6.77 12.20 -4.66
C PHE A 225 6.95 13.72 -4.76
N SER A 226 6.59 14.35 -5.87
CA SER A 226 6.60 15.81 -6.03
C SER A 226 5.17 16.31 -6.17
N MET A 227 4.69 17.04 -5.16
CA MET A 227 3.36 17.67 -5.18
C MET A 227 3.24 18.64 -6.35
N GLN A 228 4.27 19.47 -6.56
CA GLN A 228 4.35 20.44 -7.65
C GLN A 228 4.18 19.76 -9.00
N TYR A 229 4.95 18.71 -9.27
CA TYR A 229 4.91 18.02 -10.55
C TYR A 229 3.58 17.35 -10.82
N VAL A 230 3.02 16.62 -9.86
CA VAL A 230 1.77 15.87 -10.08
C VAL A 230 0.57 16.81 -10.21
N VAL A 231 0.56 17.93 -9.49
CA VAL A 231 -0.48 18.96 -9.61
C VAL A 231 -0.37 19.70 -10.94
N ALA A 232 0.84 20.10 -11.35
CA ALA A 232 1.06 20.70 -12.67
C ALA A 232 0.68 19.74 -13.81
N HIS A 233 1.08 18.47 -13.73
CA HIS A 233 0.69 17.47 -14.71
C HIS A 233 -0.83 17.30 -14.76
N ALA A 234 -1.51 17.25 -13.61
CA ALA A 234 -2.96 17.17 -13.56
C ALA A 234 -3.65 18.39 -14.17
N ALA A 235 -3.13 19.61 -13.96
CA ALA A 235 -3.64 20.82 -14.58
C ALA A 235 -3.67 20.71 -16.11
N HIS A 236 -2.59 20.22 -16.70
CA HIS A 236 -2.45 20.13 -18.16
C HIS A 236 -3.14 18.91 -18.79
N TYR A 237 -3.17 17.77 -18.08
CA TYR A 237 -3.56 16.48 -18.66
C TYR A 237 -4.78 15.83 -17.98
N GLY A 238 -5.37 16.48 -16.99
CA GLY A 238 -6.57 16.03 -16.28
C GLY A 238 -6.40 14.78 -15.41
N SER A 239 -5.20 14.20 -15.35
CA SER A 239 -4.92 12.99 -14.58
C SER A 239 -3.42 12.78 -14.35
N VAL A 240 -3.07 11.93 -13.38
CA VAL A 240 -1.69 11.50 -13.11
C VAL A 240 -1.64 9.97 -13.22
N ARG A 241 -1.34 9.46 -14.42
CA ARG A 241 -1.24 8.02 -14.72
C ARG A 241 0.20 7.61 -15.03
N ILE A 242 0.43 6.41 -15.56
CA ILE A 242 1.79 5.89 -15.76
C ILE A 242 2.59 6.73 -16.73
N GLU A 243 1.92 7.30 -17.73
CA GLU A 243 2.47 8.20 -18.75
C GLU A 243 3.00 9.49 -18.13
N ALA A 244 2.46 9.91 -16.98
CA ALA A 244 2.91 11.11 -16.28
C ALA A 244 4.38 11.01 -15.86
N PHE A 245 4.98 9.82 -15.83
CA PHE A 245 6.39 9.65 -15.45
C PHE A 245 7.26 9.22 -16.63
N ALA A 246 6.74 9.29 -17.86
CA ALA A 246 7.52 9.09 -19.07
C ALA A 246 8.51 10.27 -19.28
N PRO A 247 9.69 10.03 -19.89
CA PRO A 247 10.69 11.07 -20.10
C PRO A 247 10.16 12.35 -20.76
N ASP A 248 9.28 12.21 -21.76
CA ASP A 248 8.73 13.35 -22.50
C ASP A 248 7.75 14.18 -21.64
N ARG A 249 6.92 13.53 -20.80
CA ARG A 249 6.05 14.23 -19.84
C ARG A 249 6.86 14.94 -18.75
N MET A 250 7.86 14.25 -18.21
CA MET A 250 8.76 14.84 -17.21
C MET A 250 9.52 16.05 -17.77
N ARG A 251 9.74 16.14 -19.08
CA ARG A 251 10.47 17.25 -19.73
C ARG A 251 9.56 18.28 -20.38
N ASP A 252 8.24 18.13 -20.26
CA ASP A 252 7.27 19.04 -20.88
C ASP A 252 7.50 20.48 -20.40
N PRO A 253 7.82 21.43 -21.30
CA PRO A 253 8.08 22.81 -20.93
C PRO A 253 6.90 23.49 -20.23
N ALA A 254 5.66 23.11 -20.56
CA ALA A 254 4.47 23.70 -19.95
C ALA A 254 4.35 23.28 -18.48
N ILE A 255 4.54 21.98 -18.18
CA ILE A 255 4.58 21.48 -16.80
C ILE A 255 5.73 22.13 -16.03
N ARG A 256 6.93 22.17 -16.62
CA ARG A 256 8.13 22.72 -15.97
C ARG A 256 7.99 24.21 -15.65
N ALA A 257 7.35 24.98 -16.53
CA ALA A 257 7.09 26.40 -16.31
C ALA A 257 6.12 26.65 -15.14
N MET A 258 5.22 25.71 -14.84
CA MET A 258 4.24 25.85 -13.76
C MET A 258 4.81 25.51 -12.37
N LEU A 259 5.83 24.65 -12.27
CA LEU A 259 6.41 24.22 -10.99
C LEU A 259 6.77 25.35 -10.01
N PRO A 260 7.45 26.46 -10.41
CA PRO A 260 7.78 27.55 -9.48
C PRO A 260 6.56 28.32 -8.96
N HIS A 261 5.39 28.14 -9.57
CA HIS A 261 4.12 28.76 -9.19
C HIS A 261 3.27 27.89 -8.26
N ILE A 262 3.79 26.75 -7.81
CA ILE A 262 3.09 25.83 -6.91
C ILE A 262 3.83 25.78 -5.57
N GLN A 263 3.19 26.31 -4.53
CA GLN A 263 3.72 26.35 -3.17
C GLN A 263 2.99 25.35 -2.28
N VAL A 264 3.73 24.63 -1.45
CA VAL A 264 3.19 23.67 -0.48
C VAL A 264 3.53 24.16 0.92
N SER A 265 2.53 24.25 1.79
CA SER A 265 2.72 24.70 3.17
C SER A 265 1.89 23.89 4.16
N LEU A 266 2.27 23.97 5.44
CA LEU A 266 1.56 23.33 6.53
C LEU A 266 0.29 24.12 6.87
N ASP A 267 -0.83 23.42 6.97
CA ASP A 267 -2.06 23.89 7.60
C ASP A 267 -2.16 23.30 9.01
N PRO A 268 -2.12 24.12 10.08
CA PRO A 268 -2.18 23.62 11.45
C PRO A 268 -3.49 22.88 11.78
N GLU A 269 -4.61 23.25 11.15
CA GLU A 269 -5.91 22.63 11.42
C GLU A 269 -5.97 21.24 10.78
N ILE A 270 -5.55 21.12 9.51
CA ILE A 270 -5.49 19.83 8.81
C ILE A 270 -4.45 18.90 9.46
N ASP A 271 -3.31 19.44 9.91
CA ASP A 271 -2.27 18.65 10.58
C ASP A 271 -2.75 18.06 11.91
N ALA A 272 -3.54 18.82 12.67
CA ALA A 272 -4.11 18.35 13.93
C ALA A 272 -5.11 17.20 13.75
N GLU A 273 -5.81 17.14 12.62
CA GLU A 273 -6.74 16.07 12.29
C GLU A 273 -6.04 14.84 11.70
N PHE A 274 -4.80 14.93 11.21
CA PHE A 274 -4.11 13.77 10.64
C PHE A 274 -3.72 12.76 11.74
N PRO A 275 -3.93 11.44 11.58
CA PRO A 275 -4.41 10.71 10.40
C PRO A 275 -5.86 10.20 10.55
N SER A 276 -6.75 11.01 11.13
CA SER A 276 -8.12 10.61 11.50
C SER A 276 -8.93 9.99 10.35
#